data_AF-A0A2V8I639-F1
#
_entry.id   AF-A0A2V8I639-F1
#
_cell.length_a   1.000
_cell.length_b   1.000
_cell.length_c   1.000
_cell.angle_alpha   90.00
_cell.angle_beta   90.00
_cell.angle_gamma   90.00
#
_symmetry.space_group_name_H-M   'P 1'
#
loop_
_entity.id
_entity.type
_entity.pdbx_description
1 polymer ?
#
loop_
_entity_poly.entity_id
_entity_poly.type
_entity_poly.pdbx_seq_one_letter_code
_entity_poly.pdbx_strand_id
1 'polypeptide(L)' 'MNLKHKEGSQMRMTIAIIGMAIVAGLLLVPVPVSAHHAFSAAFDENKPINLQGKVTKVELVNPHSWLWI' A
#
# COMPACT_ATOMS: atom_id res chain seq x y z
N MET A 1 47.59 1.12 -25.79
CA MET A 1 46.57 1.24 -24.71
C MET A 1 45.34 1.93 -25.29
N ASN A 2 44.09 1.46 -25.22
CA ASN A 2 43.53 0.32 -24.51
C ASN A 2 42.05 0.11 -24.97
N LEU A 3 41.82 -0.25 -26.24
CA LEU A 3 40.45 -0.41 -26.79
C LEU A 3 39.62 -1.44 -25.99
N LYS A 4 40.24 -2.55 -25.58
CA LYS A 4 39.63 -3.56 -24.69
C LYS A 4 39.20 -3.01 -23.33
N HIS A 5 39.96 -2.06 -22.77
CA HIS A 5 39.61 -1.43 -21.49
C HIS A 5 38.52 -0.37 -21.64
N LYS A 6 38.41 0.25 -22.83
CA LYS A 6 37.30 1.14 -23.19
C LYS A 6 36.01 0.33 -23.35
N GLU A 7 36.05 -0.81 -24.06
CA GLU A 7 34.91 -1.74 -24.20
C GLU A 7 34.46 -2.31 -22.85
N GLY A 8 35.39 -2.76 -22.00
CA GLY A 8 35.06 -3.25 -20.66
C GLY A 8 34.43 -2.17 -19.76
N SER A 9 34.90 -0.93 -19.86
CA SER A 9 34.29 0.21 -19.15
C SER A 9 32.89 0.54 -19.66
N GLN A 10 32.68 0.47 -20.99
CA GLN A 10 31.37 0.72 -21.58
C GLN A 10 30.37 -0.37 -21.20
N MET A 11 30.78 -1.64 -21.25
CA MET A 11 29.93 -2.77 -20.87
C MET A 11 29.48 -2.69 -19.40
N ARG A 12 30.39 -2.30 -18.49
CA ARG A 12 30.06 -2.06 -17.08
C ARG A 12 29.02 -0.93 -16.91
N MET A 13 29.14 0.13 -17.70
CA MET A 13 28.22 1.26 -17.65
C MET A 13 26.84 0.92 -18.23
N THR A 14 26.79 0.17 -19.33
CA THR A 14 25.54 -0.34 -19.89
C THR A 14 24.81 -1.23 -18.89
N ILE A 15 25.53 -2.13 -18.22
CA ILE A 15 24.94 -3.00 -17.17
C ILE A 15 24.41 -2.16 -16.01
N ALA A 16 25.17 -1.14 -15.57
CA ALA A 16 24.72 -0.25 -14.49
C ALA A 16 23.44 0.52 -14.86
N ILE A 17 23.36 1.05 -16.08
CA ILE A 17 22.18 1.77 -16.57
C ILE A 17 20.96 0.86 -16.66
N ILE A 18 21.12 -0.35 -17.21
CA ILE A 18 20.03 -1.33 -17.30
C ILE A 18 19.57 -1.73 -15.88
N GLY A 19 20.50 -1.99 -14.98
CA GLY A 19 20.18 -2.29 -13.58
C GLY A 19 19.41 -1.15 -12.91
N MET A 20 19.84 0.09 -13.13
CA MET A 20 19.17 1.28 -12.59
C MET A 20 17.75 1.43 -13.16
N ALA A 21 17.57 1.18 -14.46
CA ALA A 21 16.27 1.25 -15.12
C ALA A 21 15.30 0.19 -14.59
N ILE A 22 15.79 -1.03 -14.34
CA ILE A 22 14.99 -2.11 -13.74
C ILE A 22 14.54 -1.74 -12.32
N VAL A 23 15.47 -1.26 -11.48
CA VAL A 23 15.15 -0.84 -10.10
C VAL A 23 14.14 0.30 -10.10
N ALA A 24 14.35 1.32 -10.94
CA ALA A 24 13.41 2.42 -11.10
C ALA A 24 12.03 1.94 -11.56
N GLY A 25 11.98 1.01 -12.52
CA GLY A 25 10.74 0.40 -13.00
C GLY A 25 9.99 -0.36 -11.89
N LEU A 26 10.70 -1.11 -11.04
CA LEU A 26 10.09 -1.84 -9.91
C LEU A 26 9.49 -0.90 -8.87
N LEU A 27 10.11 0.25 -8.60
CA LEU A 27 9.61 1.23 -7.65
C LEU A 27 8.33 1.95 -8.12
N LEU A 28 8.06 1.94 -9.43
CA LEU A 28 6.88 2.57 -10.03
C LEU A 28 5.67 1.65 -10.11
N VAL A 29 5.79 0.36 -9.74
CA VAL A 29 4.67 -0.58 -9.75
C VAL A 29 3.76 -0.28 -8.55
N PRO A 30 2.50 0.18 -8.76
CA PRO A 30 1.56 0.33 -7.66
C PRO A 30 1.18 -1.05 -7.14
N VAL A 31 1.61 -1.37 -5.91
CA VAL A 31 1.20 -2.59 -5.24
C VAL A 31 -0.10 -2.29 -4.46
N PRO A 32 -1.19 -3.04 -4.68
CA PRO A 32 -2.37 -2.90 -3.86
C PRO A 32 -2.03 -3.29 -2.42
N VAL A 33 -2.01 -2.30 -1.54
CA VAL A 33 -1.89 -2.52 -0.10
C VAL A 33 -3.30 -2.77 0.45
N SER A 34 -3.48 -3.89 1.14
CA SER A 34 -4.73 -4.14 1.88
C SER A 34 -4.79 -3.16 3.04
N ALA A 35 -5.66 -2.16 2.93
CA ALA A 35 -6.00 -1.33 4.07
C ALA A 35 -6.82 -2.17 5.05
N HIS A 36 -6.25 -2.50 6.21
CA HIS A 36 -6.99 -3.13 7.30
C HIS A 36 -7.93 -2.09 7.91
N HIS A 37 -9.10 -1.90 7.32
CA HIS A 37 -10.15 -1.09 7.94
C HIS A 37 -10.68 -1.86 9.15
N ALA A 38 -10.74 -1.23 10.33
CA ALA A 38 -10.99 -1.94 11.58
C ALA A 38 -12.45 -2.37 11.81
N PHE A 39 -13.31 -2.23 10.80
CA PHE A 39 -14.68 -2.72 10.84
C PHE A 39 -14.75 -4.19 11.25
N SER A 40 -13.92 -5.05 10.62
CA SER A 40 -13.87 -6.49 10.90
C SER A 40 -13.34 -6.85 12.29
N ALA A 41 -12.77 -5.90 13.04
CA ALA A 41 -12.30 -6.14 14.41
C ALA A 41 -13.45 -6.17 15.42
N ALA A 42 -14.55 -5.47 15.12
CA ALA A 42 -15.73 -5.37 16.00
C ALA A 42 -16.98 -6.01 15.40
N PHE A 43 -17.07 -6.12 14.07
CA PHE A 43 -18.27 -6.56 13.36
C PHE A 43 -17.95 -7.62 12.31
N ASP A 44 -18.87 -8.57 12.12
CA ASP A 44 -18.81 -9.55 11.04
C ASP A 44 -19.68 -9.07 9.87
N GLU A 45 -19.06 -8.76 8.73
CA GLU A 45 -19.75 -8.27 7.53
C GLU A 45 -20.82 -9.24 7.00
N ASN A 46 -20.70 -10.52 7.33
CA ASN A 46 -21.63 -11.56 6.88
C ASN A 46 -22.83 -11.74 7.82
N LYS A 47 -22.92 -10.97 8.92
CA LYS A 47 -23.97 -11.09 9.95
C LYS A 47 -24.66 -9.75 10.22
N PRO A 48 -25.39 -9.18 9.26
CA PRO A 48 -26.11 -7.93 9.48
C PRO A 48 -27.25 -8.09 10.49
N ILE A 49 -27.47 -7.05 11.30
CA ILE A 49 -28.62 -6.93 12.20
C ILE A 49 -29.39 -5.65 11.88
N ASN A 50 -30.71 -5.66 12.13
CA ASN A 50 -31.55 -4.47 12.03
C ASN A 50 -31.70 -3.81 13.40
N LEU A 51 -31.12 -2.63 13.58
CA LEU A 51 -31.28 -1.80 14.77
C LEU A 51 -32.32 -0.71 14.51
N GLN A 52 -33.38 -0.69 15.33
CA GLN A 52 -34.44 0.32 15.28
C GLN A 52 -34.63 0.91 16.67
N GLY A 53 -34.59 2.24 16.76
CA GLY A 53 -34.72 2.97 18.01
C GLY A 53 -34.33 4.43 17.84
N LYS A 54 -34.23 5.17 18.95
CA LYS A 54 -33.91 6.59 18.94
C LYS A 54 -32.45 6.77 19.31
N VAL A 55 -31.64 7.34 18.42
CA VAL A 55 -30.25 7.68 18.76
C VAL A 55 -30.24 8.57 20.00
N THR A 56 -29.63 8.07 21.08
CA THR A 56 -29.53 8.73 22.38
C THR A 56 -28.20 9.44 22.56
N LYS A 57 -27.14 8.97 21.89
CA LYS A 57 -25.78 9.53 21.99
C LYS A 57 -24.97 9.27 20.72
N VAL A 58 -24.10 10.23 20.41
CA VAL A 58 -23.05 10.11 19.39
C VAL A 58 -21.71 10.35 20.08
N GLU A 59 -20.78 9.42 19.95
CA GLU A 59 -19.42 9.55 20.49
C GLU A 59 -18.41 9.63 19.35
N LEU A 60 -17.80 10.81 19.19
CA LEU A 60 -16.78 11.05 18.18
C LEU A 60 -15.40 10.83 18.80
N VAL A 61 -14.84 9.65 18.57
CA VAL A 61 -13.50 9.26 19.05
C VAL A 61 -12.68 8.66 17.90
N ASN A 62 -11.37 8.89 17.92
CA ASN A 62 -10.42 8.36 16.93
C ASN A 62 -9.89 7.00 17.42
N PRO A 63 -9.87 5.93 16.61
CA PRO A 63 -10.24 5.85 15.19
C PRO A 63 -11.68 5.46 14.86
N HIS A 64 -12.50 5.04 15.84
CA HIS A 64 -13.86 4.56 15.60
C HIS A 64 -14.87 5.24 16.52
N SER A 65 -15.77 5.99 15.91
CA SER A 65 -16.89 6.65 16.59
C SER A 65 -18.07 5.70 16.79
N TRP A 66 -18.96 6.02 17.74
CA TRP A 66 -20.08 5.16 18.13
C TRP A 66 -21.43 5.90 18.09
N LEU A 67 -22.47 5.16 17.75
CA LEU A 67 -23.86 5.57 17.83
C LEU A 67 -24.59 4.67 18.83
N TRP A 68 -25.32 5.28 19.75
CA TRP A 68 -26.12 4.59 20.75
C TRP A 68 -27.59 4.79 20.40
N ILE A 69 -28.31 3.70 20.18
CA ILE A 69 -29.72 3.66 19.76
C ILE A 69 -30.59 3.16 20.91
#